data_AF-A0A401KMC7-F1
#
_entry.id   AF-A0A401KMC7-F1
#
_cell.length_a   1.000
_cell.length_b   1.000
_cell.length_c   1.000
_cell.angle_alpha   90.00
_cell.angle_beta   90.00
_cell.angle_gamma   90.00
#
_symmetry.space_group_name_H-M   'P 1'
#
loop_
_entity.id
_entity.type
_entity.pdbx_description
1 polymer ?
#
loop_
_entity_poly.entity_id
_entity_poly.type
_entity_poly.pdbx_seq_one_letter_code
_entity_poly.pdbx_strand_id
1 'polypeptide(L)'
;MIFLSPCERSSLSVATTAYDVELEPVLPTDEKPSSQPPQFHSQLIGFRFESSGTNVPEIPEALGSIHWNWRPRSSWDSDANTIALHLIDESERYFPLVQFEDWVQEARDRSSPIVKALESKYDGLSVILYYYLRRHLDEFEKYLGLTNTLEESTADPFLSGAVYHACECVRNRRYTEYNIDARFITDPIKAVLSKDNPIALIHCQLEALAVRFRNFYRSPEVVWSQDFNTQTTFLDKLYHTELEELEALAAELTAAALSLFQELTVEMVKKGSGDPLAALNRWWNSICRAAEECSATEPALCLKNFIACAIFTRSLGSFRAYVQAEGAQKCCEHLAI
;
A
#
# COMPACT_ATOMS: atom_id res chain seq x y z
N MET A 1 -7.77 -7.18 23.30
CA MET A 1 -6.47 -7.86 23.32
C MET A 1 -5.56 -6.98 22.48
N ILE A 2 -4.76 -6.14 23.14
CA ILE A 2 -3.81 -5.25 22.47
C ILE A 2 -2.56 -6.10 22.25
N PHE A 3 -2.13 -6.28 21.00
CA PHE A 3 -0.84 -6.87 20.70
C PHE A 3 0.15 -5.74 20.50
N LEU A 4 0.90 -5.41 21.56
CA LEU A 4 2.11 -4.59 21.44
C LEU A 4 3.22 -5.50 20.93
N SER A 5 3.54 -5.42 19.64
CA SER A 5 4.77 -6.02 19.11
C SER A 5 5.96 -5.12 19.44
N PRO A 6 7.07 -5.64 20.00
CA PRO A 6 8.25 -4.83 20.28
C PRO A 6 8.99 -4.53 18.96
N CYS A 7 9.20 -3.25 18.67
CA CYS A 7 10.11 -2.82 17.62
C CYS A 7 11.55 -3.11 18.08
N GLU A 8 12.22 -4.06 17.41
CA GLU A 8 13.59 -4.46 17.71
C GLU A 8 14.59 -3.32 17.47
N ARG A 9 15.42 -3.05 18.48
CA ARG A 9 16.49 -2.05 18.43
C ARG A 9 17.61 -2.55 17.51
N SER A 10 17.80 -1.89 16.37
CA SER A 10 19.06 -1.97 15.62
C SER A 10 19.91 -0.73 15.92
N SER A 11 20.95 -0.92 16.72
CA SER A 11 21.97 0.07 17.01
C SER A 11 22.98 0.12 15.85
N LEU A 12 23.10 1.24 15.15
CA LEU A 12 24.19 1.48 14.20
C LEU A 12 24.85 2.83 14.53
N SER A 13 26.14 2.77 14.89
CA SER A 13 26.97 3.93 15.21
C SER A 13 27.33 4.70 13.93
N VAL A 14 27.06 6.00 13.92
CA VAL A 14 27.49 6.92 12.87
C VAL A 14 28.92 7.37 13.14
N ALA A 15 29.82 7.15 12.18
CA ALA A 15 31.14 7.78 12.13
C ALA A 15 31.08 8.96 11.16
N THR A 16 31.28 10.16 11.71
CA THR A 16 31.29 11.44 10.99
C THR A 16 32.61 11.60 10.23
N THR A 17 32.57 11.90 8.93
CA THR A 17 33.68 12.59 8.24
C THR A 17 33.10 13.69 7.36
N ALA A 18 33.60 14.90 7.59
CA ALA A 18 33.25 16.12 6.88
C ALA A 18 33.99 16.20 5.55
N TYR A 19 33.33 16.74 4.52
CA TYR A 19 33.99 17.27 3.34
C TYR A 19 33.42 18.65 3.03
N ASP A 20 34.29 19.65 3.12
CA ASP A 20 34.12 21.01 2.62
C ASP A 20 34.14 21.01 1.08
N VAL A 21 33.22 21.71 0.44
CA VAL A 21 33.35 22.14 -0.96
C VAL A 21 32.90 23.59 -1.08
N GLU A 22 33.84 24.43 -1.52
CA GLU A 22 33.71 25.85 -1.80
C GLU A 22 32.75 26.13 -2.97
N LEU A 23 31.90 27.15 -2.82
CA LEU A 23 31.00 27.66 -3.86
C LEU A 23 31.62 28.92 -4.50
N GLU A 24 31.81 28.93 -5.82
CA GLU A 24 32.00 30.15 -6.60
C GLU A 24 30.67 30.65 -7.20
N PRO A 25 30.45 31.98 -7.33
CA PRO A 25 29.18 32.54 -7.78
C PRO A 25 29.16 32.83 -9.29
N VAL A 26 28.05 32.51 -9.96
CA VAL A 26 27.77 32.96 -11.33
C VAL A 26 26.58 33.91 -11.33
N LEU A 27 26.78 35.09 -11.93
CA LEU A 27 25.82 36.20 -12.08
C LEU A 27 24.69 35.89 -13.08
N PRO A 28 23.52 36.57 -13.00
CA PRO A 28 22.34 36.26 -13.79
C PRO A 28 22.31 37.04 -15.12
N THR A 29 21.79 36.40 -16.17
CA THR A 29 21.33 37.08 -17.40
C THR A 29 19.81 36.94 -17.54
N ASP A 30 19.18 38.11 -17.71
CA ASP A 30 17.77 38.35 -18.00
C ASP A 30 17.28 37.61 -19.26
N GLU A 31 16.18 36.85 -19.16
CA GLU A 31 15.25 36.66 -20.28
C GLU A 31 13.79 36.56 -19.79
N LYS A 32 12.90 37.18 -20.58
CA LYS A 32 11.48 37.50 -20.33
C LYS A 32 10.59 36.31 -20.75
N PRO A 33 9.45 36.03 -20.08
CA PRO A 33 8.74 34.76 -20.28
C PRO A 33 7.86 34.75 -21.55
N SER A 34 8.06 33.73 -22.38
CA SER A 34 7.20 33.33 -23.49
C SER A 34 6.16 32.33 -23.00
N SER A 35 4.89 32.60 -23.28
CA SER A 35 3.73 31.78 -22.94
C SER A 35 3.68 30.48 -23.77
N GLN A 36 3.98 29.35 -23.14
CA GLN A 36 3.68 27.99 -23.64
C GLN A 36 3.00 27.16 -22.52
N PRO A 37 2.05 26.27 -22.86
CA PRO A 37 1.42 25.36 -21.90
C PRO A 37 2.46 24.37 -21.33
N PRO A 38 2.28 23.85 -20.11
CA PRO A 38 3.30 23.06 -19.43
C PRO A 38 3.60 21.79 -20.23
N GLN A 39 4.78 21.77 -20.87
CA GLN A 39 5.36 20.57 -21.42
C GLN A 39 5.85 19.73 -20.25
N PHE A 40 5.21 18.57 -20.03
CA PHE A 40 5.70 17.54 -19.11
C PHE A 40 7.19 17.31 -19.35
N HIS A 41 8.02 17.80 -18.43
CA HIS A 41 9.46 17.71 -18.55
C HIS A 41 9.87 16.25 -18.45
N SER A 42 10.58 15.80 -19.48
CA SER A 42 11.26 14.51 -19.65
C SER A 42 12.39 14.27 -18.63
N GLN A 43 12.36 14.93 -17.48
CA GLN A 43 13.42 14.91 -16.45
C GLN A 43 13.16 13.88 -15.36
N LEU A 44 11.99 13.22 -15.36
CA LEU A 44 11.70 12.07 -14.49
C LEU A 44 12.39 10.77 -14.96
N ILE A 45 13.38 10.84 -15.86
CA ILE A 45 14.06 9.68 -16.46
C ILE A 45 15.29 9.27 -15.64
N GLY A 46 15.84 10.13 -14.78
CA GLY A 46 17.06 9.85 -13.99
C GLY A 46 16.79 9.45 -12.53
N PHE A 47 15.79 8.62 -12.24
CA PHE A 47 15.61 8.10 -10.88
C PHE A 47 16.42 6.84 -10.66
N ARG A 48 16.63 6.51 -9.39
CA ARG A 48 17.33 5.33 -8.85
C ARG A 48 16.65 3.98 -9.18
N PHE A 49 16.06 3.88 -10.38
CA PHE A 49 15.43 2.71 -10.96
C PHE A 49 16.04 2.33 -12.33
N GLU A 50 17.10 3.03 -12.78
CA GLU A 50 17.94 2.55 -13.87
C GLU A 50 18.87 1.43 -13.37
N SER A 51 18.50 0.18 -13.67
CA SER A 51 19.51 -0.80 -14.01
C SER A 51 20.26 -0.27 -15.24
N SER A 52 21.56 -0.04 -15.08
CA SER A 52 22.41 0.37 -16.18
C SER A 52 22.41 -0.71 -17.27
N GLY A 53 21.98 -0.32 -18.46
CA GLY A 53 22.18 -1.08 -19.70
C GLY A 53 20.91 -1.74 -20.22
N THR A 54 20.61 -1.42 -21.49
CA THR A 54 19.92 -2.18 -22.57
C THR A 54 19.50 -3.64 -22.35
N ASN A 55 18.93 -3.97 -21.20
CA ASN A 55 18.31 -5.26 -20.92
C ASN A 55 16.81 -5.00 -20.81
N VAL A 56 16.05 -5.63 -21.71
CA VAL A 56 14.61 -5.85 -21.50
C VAL A 56 14.45 -6.29 -20.04
N PRO A 57 13.53 -5.71 -19.24
CA PRO A 57 13.28 -6.20 -17.90
C PRO A 57 13.02 -7.70 -18.01
N GLU A 58 13.95 -8.53 -17.56
CA GLU A 58 13.72 -9.96 -17.52
C GLU A 58 12.48 -10.15 -16.67
N ILE A 59 11.43 -10.72 -17.27
CA ILE A 59 10.27 -11.16 -16.52
C ILE A 59 10.85 -12.02 -15.39
N PRO A 60 10.66 -11.66 -14.11
CA PRO A 60 11.19 -12.43 -13.00
C PRO A 60 10.90 -13.89 -13.28
N GLU A 61 11.89 -14.78 -13.15
CA GLU A 61 11.70 -16.21 -13.39
C GLU A 61 10.45 -16.75 -12.66
N ALA A 62 10.15 -16.15 -11.49
CA ALA A 62 8.92 -16.33 -10.74
C ALA A 62 7.62 -16.14 -11.55
N LEU A 63 7.49 -15.10 -12.38
CA LEU A 63 6.34 -14.84 -13.25
C LEU A 63 6.26 -15.80 -14.44
N GLY A 64 7.42 -16.23 -14.96
CA GLY A 64 7.52 -17.33 -15.92
C GLY A 64 7.01 -18.66 -15.35
N SER A 65 7.21 -18.87 -14.04
CA SER A 65 6.77 -20.05 -13.30
C SER A 65 5.32 -20.01 -12.80
N ILE A 66 4.63 -18.86 -12.87
CA ILE A 66 3.22 -18.78 -12.49
C ILE A 66 2.39 -19.66 -13.42
N HIS A 67 1.77 -20.68 -12.85
CA HIS A 67 0.79 -21.51 -13.52
C HIS A 67 -0.28 -21.90 -12.52
N TRP A 68 -1.54 -21.82 -12.93
CA TRP A 68 -2.63 -22.39 -12.17
C TRP A 68 -2.40 -23.91 -12.05
N ASN A 69 -2.11 -24.35 -10.83
CA ASN A 69 -2.02 -25.76 -10.48
C ASN A 69 -3.42 -26.38 -10.49
N TRP A 70 -4.41 -25.59 -10.09
CA TRP A 70 -5.80 -25.93 -10.20
C TRP A 70 -6.23 -26.26 -11.63
N ARG A 71 -7.01 -27.33 -11.78
CA ARG A 71 -7.67 -27.68 -13.03
C ARG A 71 -9.14 -28.01 -12.76
N PRO A 72 -10.07 -27.64 -13.65
CA PRO A 72 -11.47 -27.99 -13.47
C PRO A 72 -11.72 -29.48 -13.23
N ARG A 73 -11.00 -30.35 -13.96
CA ARG A 73 -11.11 -31.81 -13.82
C ARG A 73 -10.66 -32.35 -12.47
N SER A 74 -9.72 -31.70 -11.77
CA SER A 74 -9.30 -32.14 -10.43
C SER A 74 -10.34 -31.80 -9.36
N SER A 75 -11.36 -31.02 -9.70
CA SER A 75 -12.39 -30.53 -8.78
C SER A 75 -13.81 -30.91 -9.24
N TRP A 76 -13.94 -32.05 -9.94
CA TRP A 76 -15.22 -32.55 -10.41
C TRP A 76 -16.21 -32.73 -9.26
N ASP A 77 -15.78 -33.42 -8.20
CA ASP A 77 -16.58 -33.71 -7.00
C ASP A 77 -16.51 -32.61 -5.92
N SER A 78 -15.76 -31.53 -6.17
CA SER A 78 -15.63 -30.42 -5.24
C SER A 78 -16.81 -29.46 -5.36
N ASP A 79 -17.23 -28.88 -4.24
CA ASP A 79 -18.18 -27.78 -4.21
C ASP A 79 -17.53 -26.43 -4.58
N ALA A 80 -18.35 -25.40 -4.78
CA ALA A 80 -17.90 -24.06 -5.13
C ALA A 80 -16.95 -23.47 -4.07
N ASN A 81 -17.20 -23.72 -2.78
CA ASN A 81 -16.37 -23.22 -1.69
C ASN A 81 -14.96 -23.81 -1.69
N THR A 82 -14.85 -25.12 -1.91
CA THR A 82 -13.55 -25.80 -2.00
C THR A 82 -12.74 -25.30 -3.19
N ILE A 83 -13.41 -25.09 -4.34
CA ILE A 83 -12.76 -24.53 -5.53
C ILE A 83 -12.30 -23.09 -5.26
N ALA A 84 -13.14 -22.26 -4.63
CA ALA A 84 -12.81 -20.87 -4.29
C ALA A 84 -11.55 -20.78 -3.43
N LEU A 85 -11.50 -21.55 -2.34
CA LEU A 85 -10.35 -21.55 -1.42
C LEU A 85 -9.03 -21.88 -2.13
N HIS A 86 -9.05 -22.86 -3.05
CA HIS A 86 -7.85 -23.26 -3.79
C HIS A 86 -7.42 -22.17 -4.79
N LEU A 87 -8.37 -21.55 -5.50
CA LEU A 87 -8.07 -20.46 -6.42
C LEU A 87 -7.57 -19.21 -5.69
N ILE A 88 -8.16 -18.88 -4.55
CA ILE A 88 -7.75 -17.75 -3.69
C ILE A 88 -6.31 -17.97 -3.23
N ASP A 89 -5.99 -19.12 -2.64
CA ASP A 89 -4.64 -19.46 -2.17
C ASP A 89 -3.57 -19.38 -3.29
N GLU A 90 -3.91 -19.77 -4.51
CA GLU A 90 -3.00 -19.59 -5.65
C GLU A 90 -2.87 -18.12 -6.06
N SER A 91 -3.98 -17.38 -6.12
CA SER A 91 -4.00 -15.97 -6.53
C SER A 91 -3.25 -15.04 -5.58
N GLU A 92 -3.33 -15.29 -4.27
CA GLU A 92 -2.61 -14.55 -3.23
C GLU A 92 -1.09 -14.65 -3.38
N ARG A 93 -0.59 -15.67 -4.08
CA ARG A 93 0.85 -15.83 -4.38
C ARG A 93 1.27 -15.08 -5.63
N TYR A 94 0.33 -14.75 -6.52
CA TYR A 94 0.62 -14.11 -7.80
C TYR A 94 0.65 -12.60 -7.70
N PHE A 95 -0.32 -12.01 -6.98
CA PHE A 95 -0.40 -10.56 -6.83
C PHE A 95 0.89 -9.93 -6.26
N PRO A 96 1.56 -10.48 -5.23
CA PRO A 96 2.81 -9.96 -4.69
C PRO A 96 4.00 -9.96 -5.67
N LEU A 97 3.90 -10.66 -6.80
CA LEU A 97 4.96 -10.72 -7.79
C LEU A 97 5.02 -9.45 -8.64
N VAL A 98 3.93 -8.68 -8.70
CA VAL A 98 3.90 -7.37 -9.36
C VAL A 98 4.34 -6.31 -8.35
N GLN A 99 5.46 -5.65 -8.62
CA GLN A 99 5.98 -4.63 -7.72
C GLN A 99 5.18 -3.33 -7.84
N PHE A 100 5.29 -2.45 -6.86
CA PHE A 100 4.58 -1.16 -6.89
C PHE A 100 4.99 -0.33 -8.11
N GLU A 101 6.27 -0.41 -8.50
CA GLU A 101 6.84 0.31 -9.63
C GLU A 101 6.20 -0.08 -10.97
N ASP A 102 5.78 -1.33 -11.12
CA ASP A 102 5.06 -1.81 -12.30
C ASP A 102 3.69 -1.13 -12.41
N TRP A 103 2.99 -0.96 -11.28
CA TRP A 103 1.73 -0.21 -11.22
C TRP A 103 1.93 1.28 -11.46
N VAL A 104 3.05 1.87 -10.99
CA VAL A 104 3.43 3.25 -11.31
C VAL A 104 3.70 3.43 -12.80
N GLN A 105 4.31 2.43 -13.45
CA GLN A 105 4.53 2.42 -14.89
C GLN A 105 3.19 2.42 -15.65
N GLU A 106 2.27 1.53 -15.29
CA GLU A 106 0.92 1.50 -15.87
C GLU A 106 0.14 2.81 -15.65
N ALA A 107 0.23 3.41 -14.44
CA ALA A 107 -0.40 4.70 -14.14
C ALA A 107 0.16 5.87 -14.99
N ARG A 108 1.37 5.72 -15.54
CA ARG A 108 1.99 6.66 -16.51
C ARG A 108 1.61 6.36 -17.95
N ASP A 109 0.61 5.50 -18.17
CA ASP A 109 0.21 5.00 -19.48
C ASP A 109 1.37 4.29 -20.21
N ARG A 110 2.32 3.73 -19.45
CA ARG A 110 3.41 2.91 -19.97
C ARG A 110 3.11 1.46 -19.62
N SER A 111 3.15 0.59 -20.61
CA SER A 111 2.89 -0.82 -20.35
C SER A 111 4.06 -1.48 -19.61
N SER A 112 3.78 -2.12 -18.48
CA SER A 112 4.68 -3.04 -17.77
C SER A 112 4.53 -4.47 -18.31
N PRO A 113 5.65 -5.14 -18.67
CA PRO A 113 5.62 -6.55 -19.06
C PRO A 113 5.17 -7.46 -17.91
N ILE A 114 5.34 -7.03 -16.66
CA ILE A 114 5.00 -7.78 -15.44
C ILE A 114 3.49 -7.78 -15.23
N VAL A 115 2.84 -6.62 -15.35
CA VAL A 115 1.37 -6.49 -15.29
C VAL A 115 0.74 -7.28 -16.43
N LYS A 116 1.26 -7.15 -17.66
CA LYS A 116 0.81 -7.96 -18.81
C LYS A 116 0.98 -9.47 -18.59
N ALA A 117 2.06 -9.88 -17.93
CA ALA A 117 2.25 -11.28 -17.59
C ALA A 117 1.17 -11.74 -16.60
N LEU A 118 0.86 -10.95 -15.56
CA LEU A 118 -0.24 -11.22 -14.63
C LEU A 118 -1.59 -11.29 -15.36
N GLU A 119 -1.90 -10.33 -16.22
CA GLU A 119 -3.10 -10.30 -17.06
C GLU A 119 -3.27 -11.59 -17.85
N SER A 120 -2.21 -12.01 -18.54
CA SER A 120 -2.18 -13.25 -19.32
C SER A 120 -2.47 -14.50 -18.49
N LYS A 121 -2.17 -14.49 -17.18
CA LYS A 121 -2.49 -15.63 -16.29
C LYS A 121 -3.97 -15.68 -15.95
N TYR A 122 -4.58 -14.55 -15.64
CA TYR A 122 -6.02 -14.49 -15.36
C TYR A 122 -6.83 -14.73 -16.64
N ASP A 123 -6.38 -14.22 -17.79
CA ASP A 123 -6.93 -14.57 -19.09
C ASP A 123 -6.86 -16.09 -19.33
N GLY A 124 -5.69 -16.70 -19.11
CA GLY A 124 -5.50 -18.14 -19.21
C GLY A 124 -6.45 -18.95 -18.32
N LEU A 125 -6.73 -18.52 -17.09
CA LEU A 125 -7.74 -19.14 -16.23
C LEU A 125 -9.13 -19.04 -16.87
N SER A 126 -9.49 -17.85 -17.36
CA SER A 126 -10.77 -17.61 -18.02
C SER A 126 -10.94 -18.49 -19.27
N VAL A 127 -9.90 -18.63 -20.09
CA VAL A 127 -9.85 -19.55 -21.24
C VAL A 127 -10.12 -20.99 -20.82
N ILE A 128 -9.39 -21.49 -19.80
CA ILE A 128 -9.51 -22.85 -19.30
C ILE A 128 -10.96 -23.13 -18.87
N LEU A 129 -11.54 -22.22 -18.09
CA LEU A 129 -12.91 -22.33 -17.60
C LEU A 129 -13.94 -22.28 -18.73
N TYR A 130 -13.83 -21.33 -19.66
CA TYR A 130 -14.74 -21.23 -20.79
C TYR A 130 -14.79 -22.52 -21.62
N TYR A 131 -13.62 -23.06 -21.99
CA TYR A 131 -13.56 -24.29 -22.79
C TYR A 131 -13.99 -25.54 -22.03
N TYR A 132 -13.86 -25.53 -20.71
CA TYR A 132 -14.36 -26.59 -19.85
C TYR A 132 -15.89 -26.55 -19.77
N LEU A 133 -16.46 -25.41 -19.37
CA LEU A 133 -17.90 -25.24 -19.17
C LEU A 133 -18.69 -25.38 -20.47
N ARG A 134 -18.11 -24.95 -21.60
CA ARG A 134 -18.72 -25.19 -22.92
C ARG A 134 -18.89 -26.68 -23.26
N ARG A 135 -18.07 -27.56 -22.67
CA ARG A 135 -18.15 -29.03 -22.84
C ARG A 135 -18.96 -29.71 -21.72
N HIS A 136 -19.05 -29.08 -20.55
CA HIS A 136 -19.66 -29.60 -19.33
C HIS A 136 -20.69 -28.59 -18.81
N LEU A 137 -21.77 -28.39 -19.58
CA LEU A 137 -22.81 -27.41 -19.25
C LEU A 137 -23.59 -27.77 -17.98
N ASP A 138 -23.60 -29.04 -17.60
CA ASP A 138 -24.15 -29.55 -16.34
C ASP A 138 -23.46 -28.97 -15.11
N GLU A 139 -22.20 -28.54 -15.23
CA GLU A 139 -21.47 -27.90 -14.15
C GLU A 139 -21.59 -26.37 -14.14
N PHE A 140 -22.29 -25.78 -15.11
CA PHE A 140 -22.36 -24.32 -15.26
C PHE A 140 -22.89 -23.62 -13.99
N GLU A 141 -23.94 -24.16 -13.38
CA GLU A 141 -24.52 -23.61 -12.14
C GLU A 141 -23.54 -23.65 -10.96
N LYS A 142 -22.66 -24.67 -10.89
CA LYS A 142 -21.60 -24.75 -9.86
C LYS A 142 -20.63 -23.56 -9.99
N TYR A 143 -20.23 -23.23 -11.21
CA TYR A 143 -19.30 -22.14 -11.47
C TYR A 143 -19.96 -20.75 -11.41
N LEU A 144 -21.27 -20.66 -11.63
CA LEU A 144 -22.03 -19.46 -11.29
C LEU A 144 -22.15 -19.29 -9.76
N GLY A 145 -22.28 -20.37 -9.00
CA GLY A 145 -22.16 -20.32 -7.54
C GLY A 145 -20.78 -19.88 -7.08
N LEU A 146 -19.73 -20.34 -7.75
CA LEU A 146 -18.33 -19.95 -7.48
C LEU A 146 -18.11 -18.45 -7.60
N THR A 147 -18.74 -17.74 -8.56
CA THR A 147 -18.57 -16.29 -8.67
C THR A 147 -19.08 -15.57 -7.41
N ASN A 148 -20.19 -16.02 -6.84
CA ASN A 148 -20.74 -15.45 -5.61
C ASN A 148 -19.84 -15.77 -4.42
N THR A 149 -19.35 -17.01 -4.32
CA THR A 149 -18.43 -17.41 -3.25
C THR A 149 -17.14 -16.58 -3.26
N LEU A 150 -16.57 -16.31 -4.43
CA LEU A 150 -15.36 -15.49 -4.56
C LEU A 150 -15.58 -14.04 -4.13
N GLU A 151 -16.75 -13.48 -4.46
CA GLU A 151 -17.15 -12.14 -4.01
C GLU A 151 -17.32 -12.08 -2.47
N GLU A 152 -17.99 -13.07 -1.88
CA GLU A 152 -18.18 -13.18 -0.42
C GLU A 152 -16.87 -13.43 0.35
N SER A 153 -15.93 -14.16 -0.26
CA SER A 153 -14.65 -14.53 0.36
C SER A 153 -13.57 -13.44 0.23
N THR A 154 -13.93 -12.24 -0.24
CA THR A 154 -12.99 -11.13 -0.48
C THR A 154 -11.80 -11.52 -1.36
N ALA A 155 -12.03 -12.41 -2.34
CA ALA A 155 -11.00 -12.77 -3.31
C ALA A 155 -10.51 -11.53 -4.06
N ASP A 156 -9.29 -11.60 -4.61
CA ASP A 156 -8.78 -10.51 -5.44
C ASP A 156 -9.73 -10.25 -6.64
N PRO A 157 -9.87 -8.99 -7.09
CA PRO A 157 -10.84 -8.63 -8.11
C PRO A 157 -10.51 -9.23 -9.49
N PHE A 158 -9.24 -9.57 -9.75
CA PHE A 158 -8.81 -10.16 -11.00
C PHE A 158 -9.25 -11.63 -11.10
N LEU A 159 -9.18 -12.38 -9.99
CA LEU A 159 -9.69 -13.75 -9.89
C LEU A 159 -11.20 -13.79 -10.10
N SER A 160 -11.93 -12.99 -9.32
CA SER A 160 -13.38 -12.90 -9.41
C SER A 160 -13.83 -12.51 -10.83
N GLY A 161 -13.17 -11.51 -11.42
CA GLY A 161 -13.43 -11.07 -12.79
C GLY A 161 -13.13 -12.14 -13.84
N ALA A 162 -12.05 -12.91 -13.71
CA ALA A 162 -11.70 -13.96 -14.67
C ALA A 162 -12.72 -15.10 -14.72
N VAL A 163 -13.20 -15.53 -13.55
CA VAL A 163 -14.23 -16.59 -13.42
C VAL A 163 -15.57 -16.10 -13.94
N TYR A 164 -15.98 -14.89 -13.55
CA TYR A 164 -17.21 -14.26 -14.03
C TYR A 164 -17.19 -14.11 -15.55
N HIS A 165 -16.10 -13.58 -16.09
CA HIS A 165 -15.90 -13.39 -17.53
C HIS A 165 -16.00 -14.72 -18.30
N ALA A 166 -15.44 -15.82 -17.77
CA ALA A 166 -15.58 -17.14 -18.39
C ALA A 166 -17.04 -17.58 -18.47
N CYS A 167 -17.82 -17.37 -17.40
CA CYS A 167 -19.24 -17.69 -17.36
C CYS A 167 -20.05 -16.86 -18.37
N GLU A 168 -19.75 -15.56 -18.48
CA GLU A 168 -20.35 -14.68 -19.48
C GLU A 168 -20.00 -15.12 -20.91
N CYS A 169 -18.76 -15.51 -21.18
CA CYS A 169 -18.36 -16.05 -22.48
C CYS A 169 -19.14 -17.33 -22.86
N VAL A 170 -19.43 -18.21 -21.88
CA VAL A 170 -20.25 -19.41 -22.11
C VAL A 170 -21.68 -19.01 -22.48
N ARG A 171 -22.29 -18.08 -21.75
CA ARG A 171 -23.64 -17.55 -22.05
C ARG A 171 -23.71 -16.95 -23.45
N ASN A 172 -22.66 -16.19 -23.82
CA ASN A 172 -22.55 -15.52 -25.12
C ASN A 172 -22.04 -16.44 -26.24
N ARG A 173 -21.68 -17.69 -25.93
CA ARG A 173 -21.17 -18.72 -26.87
C ARG A 173 -19.93 -18.31 -27.65
N ARG A 174 -19.20 -17.30 -27.17
CA ARG A 174 -18.02 -16.74 -27.81
C ARG A 174 -17.05 -16.30 -26.73
N TYR A 175 -15.79 -16.68 -26.91
CA TYR A 175 -14.72 -16.18 -26.08
C TYR A 175 -14.22 -14.84 -26.61
N THR A 176 -13.98 -13.92 -25.69
CA THR A 176 -13.22 -12.67 -25.88
C THR A 176 -12.06 -12.68 -24.90
N GLU A 177 -10.99 -11.94 -25.20
CA GLU A 177 -9.86 -11.82 -24.28
C GLU A 177 -10.29 -11.09 -23.00
N TYR A 178 -9.88 -11.63 -21.85
CA TYR A 178 -10.07 -11.01 -20.54
C TYR A 178 -8.92 -10.07 -20.24
N ASN A 179 -9.25 -8.82 -19.95
CA ASN A 179 -8.29 -7.82 -19.48
C ASN A 179 -8.62 -7.48 -18.03
N ILE A 180 -7.61 -7.43 -17.17
CA ILE A 180 -7.84 -7.06 -15.77
C ILE A 180 -8.19 -5.57 -15.68
N ASP A 181 -9.10 -5.23 -14.77
CA ASP A 181 -9.38 -3.84 -14.45
C ASP A 181 -8.56 -3.40 -13.22
N ALA A 182 -7.41 -2.80 -13.48
CA ALA A 182 -6.50 -2.33 -12.43
C ALA A 182 -6.71 -0.84 -12.06
N ARG A 183 -7.79 -0.19 -12.51
CA ARG A 183 -8.02 1.25 -12.31
C ARG A 183 -8.09 1.66 -10.85
N PHE A 184 -8.58 0.79 -9.97
CA PHE A 184 -8.59 1.03 -8.52
C PHE A 184 -7.18 1.22 -7.92
N ILE A 185 -6.12 0.77 -8.62
CA ILE A 185 -4.72 0.99 -8.26
C ILE A 185 -4.13 2.13 -9.10
N THR A 186 -4.31 2.09 -10.42
CA THR A 186 -3.61 2.99 -11.34
C THR A 186 -4.15 4.40 -11.33
N ASP A 187 -5.48 4.61 -11.21
CA ASP A 187 -6.07 5.95 -11.21
C ASP A 187 -5.64 6.76 -9.96
N PRO A 188 -5.66 6.20 -8.73
CA PRO A 188 -5.12 6.90 -7.56
C PRO A 188 -3.64 7.26 -7.66
N ILE A 189 -2.81 6.37 -8.23
CA ILE A 189 -1.37 6.66 -8.46
C ILE A 189 -1.21 7.77 -9.50
N LYS A 190 -1.98 7.72 -10.59
CA LYS A 190 -2.00 8.75 -11.63
C LYS A 190 -2.38 10.11 -11.07
N ALA A 191 -3.33 10.14 -10.12
CA ALA A 191 -3.70 11.36 -9.42
C ALA A 191 -2.54 11.94 -8.60
N VAL A 192 -1.72 11.11 -7.93
CA VAL A 192 -0.50 11.56 -7.22
C VAL A 192 0.51 12.16 -8.21
N LEU A 193 0.77 11.45 -9.31
CA LEU A 193 1.72 11.88 -10.35
C LEU A 193 1.30 13.18 -11.05
N SER A 194 0.01 13.52 -11.02
CA SER A 194 -0.56 14.71 -11.66
C SER A 194 -0.63 15.93 -10.74
N LYS A 195 -0.27 15.80 -9.46
CA LYS A 195 -0.25 16.92 -8.51
C LYS A 195 0.84 17.92 -8.89
N ASP A 196 0.57 19.21 -8.69
CA ASP A 196 1.55 20.29 -8.82
C ASP A 196 2.47 20.34 -7.59
N ASN A 197 3.22 19.25 -7.38
CA ASN A 197 4.14 19.07 -6.28
C ASN A 197 5.59 19.07 -6.79
N PRO A 198 6.56 19.48 -5.97
CA PRO A 198 7.97 19.28 -6.28
C PRO A 198 8.26 17.81 -6.62
N ILE A 199 9.08 17.56 -7.64
CA ILE A 199 9.42 16.21 -8.09
C ILE A 199 9.98 15.35 -6.94
N ALA A 200 10.80 15.94 -6.07
CA ALA A 200 11.33 15.27 -4.89
C ALA A 200 10.24 14.84 -3.90
N LEU A 201 9.18 15.65 -3.72
CA LEU A 201 8.05 15.27 -2.88
C LEU A 201 7.25 14.12 -3.52
N ILE A 202 7.01 14.16 -4.84
CA ILE A 202 6.35 13.05 -5.55
C ILE A 202 7.17 11.76 -5.38
N HIS A 203 8.49 11.84 -5.44
CA HIS A 203 9.37 10.70 -5.22
C HIS A 203 9.20 10.10 -3.81
N CYS A 204 9.29 10.92 -2.76
CA CYS A 204 9.04 10.47 -1.38
C CYS A 204 7.63 9.88 -1.20
N GLN A 205 6.61 10.47 -1.85
CA GLN A 205 5.25 9.95 -1.84
C GLN A 205 5.19 8.55 -2.45
N LEU A 206 5.84 8.31 -3.60
CA LEU A 206 5.87 6.99 -4.24
C LEU A 206 6.61 5.94 -3.38
N GLU A 207 7.73 6.31 -2.73
CA GLU A 207 8.45 5.41 -1.82
C GLU A 207 7.59 5.00 -0.61
N ALA A 208 6.89 5.98 0.00
CA ALA A 208 5.93 5.73 1.07
C ALA A 208 4.77 4.83 0.60
N LEU A 209 4.24 5.07 -0.59
CA LEU A 209 3.15 4.28 -1.17
C LEU A 209 3.59 2.86 -1.54
N ALA A 210 4.85 2.62 -1.88
CA ALA A 210 5.37 1.27 -2.10
C ALA A 210 5.28 0.42 -0.82
N VAL A 211 5.62 1.00 0.34
CA VAL A 211 5.44 0.34 1.65
C VAL A 211 3.97 0.05 1.92
N ARG A 212 3.11 1.05 1.70
CA ARG A 212 1.66 0.89 1.88
C ARG A 212 1.08 -0.20 0.98
N PHE A 213 1.48 -0.23 -0.29
CA PHE A 213 1.04 -1.22 -1.26
C PHE A 213 1.45 -2.63 -0.82
N ARG A 214 2.70 -2.79 -0.36
CA ARG A 214 3.19 -4.06 0.20
C ARG A 214 2.36 -4.55 1.38
N ASN A 215 2.00 -3.63 2.27
CA ASN A 215 1.21 -3.96 3.46
C ASN A 215 -0.27 -4.20 3.11
N PHE A 216 -0.79 -3.54 2.08
CA PHE A 216 -2.16 -3.68 1.60
C PHE A 216 -2.47 -5.12 1.16
N TYR A 217 -1.68 -5.69 0.25
CA TYR A 217 -1.97 -7.03 -0.28
C TYR A 217 -1.57 -8.18 0.67
N ARG A 218 -0.77 -7.91 1.69
CA ARG A 218 -0.46 -8.89 2.76
C ARG A 218 -1.46 -8.85 3.91
N SER A 219 -2.38 -7.89 3.90
CA SER A 219 -3.35 -7.73 4.97
C SER A 219 -4.48 -8.74 4.81
N PRO A 220 -4.81 -9.53 5.86
CA PRO A 220 -6.03 -10.35 5.87
C PRO A 220 -7.31 -9.51 5.90
N GLU A 221 -7.19 -8.21 6.13
CA GLU A 221 -8.30 -7.24 6.16
C GLU A 221 -8.36 -6.39 4.87
N VAL A 222 -7.76 -6.88 3.77
CA VAL A 222 -7.79 -6.17 2.49
C VAL A 222 -9.24 -5.98 2.00
N VAL A 223 -9.58 -4.77 1.58
CA VAL A 223 -10.90 -4.43 1.04
C VAL A 223 -10.73 -4.02 -0.41
N TRP A 224 -10.83 -4.99 -1.31
CA TRP A 224 -10.62 -4.79 -2.76
C TRP A 224 -11.65 -3.89 -3.43
N SER A 225 -12.79 -3.63 -2.79
CA SER A 225 -13.82 -2.72 -3.29
C SER A 225 -13.47 -1.24 -3.13
N GLN A 226 -12.37 -0.92 -2.47
CA GLN A 226 -11.89 0.45 -2.28
C GLN A 226 -10.68 0.73 -3.17
N ASP A 227 -10.62 1.97 -3.67
CA ASP A 227 -9.45 2.47 -4.36
C ASP A 227 -8.21 2.44 -3.46
N PHE A 228 -7.04 2.23 -4.06
CA PHE A 228 -5.77 2.25 -3.37
C PHE A 228 -5.56 3.61 -2.69
N ASN A 229 -5.43 3.59 -1.36
CA ASN A 229 -5.32 4.82 -0.58
C ASN A 229 -3.95 5.49 -0.78
N THR A 230 -3.95 6.60 -1.52
CA THR A 230 -2.75 7.41 -1.80
C THR A 230 -2.56 8.62 -0.88
N GLN A 231 -3.26 8.70 0.25
CA GLN A 231 -3.13 9.82 1.18
C GLN A 231 -1.78 9.78 1.92
N THR A 232 -0.98 10.83 1.75
CA THR A 232 0.35 11.00 2.34
C THR A 232 0.44 12.23 3.23
N THR A 233 -0.67 12.65 3.86
CA THR A 233 -0.76 13.94 4.58
C THR A 233 0.31 14.14 5.65
N PHE A 234 0.66 13.08 6.38
CA PHE A 234 1.73 13.12 7.37
C PHE A 234 3.11 13.35 6.73
N LEU A 235 3.39 12.65 5.63
CA LEU A 235 4.61 12.84 4.85
C LEU A 235 4.69 14.24 4.25
N ASP A 236 3.58 14.73 3.67
CA ASP A 236 3.50 16.09 3.12
C ASP A 236 3.83 17.12 4.21
N LYS A 237 3.25 16.96 5.40
CA LYS A 237 3.53 17.82 6.55
C LYS A 237 4.99 17.74 6.97
N LEU A 238 5.54 16.54 7.10
CA LEU A 238 6.93 16.33 7.50
C LEU A 238 7.92 16.90 6.48
N TYR A 239 7.62 16.78 5.19
CA TYR A 239 8.44 17.30 4.10
C TYR A 239 8.59 18.83 4.19
N HIS A 240 7.49 19.52 4.51
CA HIS A 240 7.45 20.97 4.65
C HIS A 240 7.83 21.48 6.05
N THR A 241 8.08 20.60 7.03
CA THR A 241 8.47 20.99 8.39
C THR A 241 9.98 21.16 8.44
N GLU A 242 10.47 22.33 8.85
CA GLU A 242 11.90 22.54 9.08
C GLU A 242 12.39 21.87 10.38
N LEU A 243 13.70 21.69 10.51
CA LEU A 243 14.26 20.92 11.63
C LEU A 243 13.95 21.55 13.00
N GLU A 244 13.94 22.88 13.06
CA GLU A 244 13.60 23.67 14.24
C GLU A 244 12.12 23.57 14.63
N GLU A 245 11.25 23.22 13.68
CA GLU A 245 9.80 23.13 13.87
C GLU A 245 9.34 21.70 14.25
N LEU A 246 10.26 20.72 14.25
CA LEU A 246 9.95 19.33 14.59
C LEU A 246 9.44 19.17 16.03
N GLU A 247 9.90 20.00 16.97
CA GLU A 247 9.38 20.00 18.35
C GLU A 247 7.91 20.43 18.39
N ALA A 248 7.53 21.44 17.60
CA ALA A 248 6.15 21.89 17.50
C ALA A 248 5.25 20.82 16.85
N LEU A 249 5.75 20.16 15.79
CA LEU A 249 5.06 19.02 15.18
C LEU A 249 4.84 17.88 16.18
N ALA A 250 5.86 17.50 16.94
CA ALA A 250 5.74 16.46 17.96
C ALA A 250 4.81 16.87 19.11
N ALA A 251 4.79 18.15 19.49
CA ALA A 251 3.85 18.68 20.47
C ALA A 251 2.41 18.62 19.96
N GLU A 252 2.17 18.92 18.68
CA GLU A 252 0.84 18.79 18.06
C GLU A 252 0.36 17.33 18.05
N LEU A 253 1.22 16.39 17.63
CA LEU A 253 0.90 14.96 17.68
C LEU A 253 0.60 14.50 19.11
N THR A 254 1.37 14.99 20.08
CA THR A 254 1.15 14.71 21.51
C THR A 254 -0.22 15.27 21.94
N ALA A 255 -0.52 16.52 21.63
CA ALA A 255 -1.80 17.15 21.99
C ALA A 255 -3.01 16.41 21.39
N ALA A 256 -2.92 15.97 20.14
CA ALA A 256 -3.95 15.16 19.49
C ALA A 256 -4.14 13.79 20.18
N ALA A 257 -3.04 13.14 20.60
CA ALA A 257 -3.13 11.92 21.40
C ALA A 257 -3.81 12.20 22.75
N LEU A 258 -3.42 13.29 23.43
CA LEU A 258 -3.92 13.67 24.74
C LEU A 258 -5.42 13.92 24.75
N SER A 259 -5.96 14.61 23.75
CA SER A 259 -7.41 14.84 23.66
C SER A 259 -8.19 13.52 23.59
N LEU A 260 -7.69 12.56 22.81
CA LEU A 260 -8.29 11.22 22.71
C LEU A 260 -8.18 10.44 24.04
N PHE A 261 -7.05 10.58 24.76
CA PHE A 261 -6.88 9.97 26.08
C PHE A 261 -7.81 10.57 27.13
N GLN A 262 -8.07 11.87 27.11
CA GLN A 262 -8.94 12.55 28.07
C GLN A 262 -10.41 12.10 27.96
N GLU A 263 -10.84 11.66 26.79
CA GLU A 263 -12.19 11.13 26.55
C GLU A 263 -12.35 9.66 27.00
N LEU A 264 -11.26 8.98 27.35
CA LEU A 264 -11.31 7.58 27.80
C LEU A 264 -11.74 7.47 29.26
N THR A 265 -12.65 6.53 29.50
CA THR A 265 -13.02 6.10 30.86
C THR A 265 -12.46 4.71 31.18
N VAL A 266 -12.24 4.43 32.47
CA VAL A 266 -11.81 3.10 32.97
C VAL A 266 -12.70 1.98 32.39
N GLU A 267 -14.01 2.25 32.29
CA GLU A 267 -15.01 1.27 31.90
C GLU A 267 -14.95 0.93 30.40
N MET A 268 -14.71 1.94 29.55
CA MET A 268 -14.50 1.74 28.11
C MET A 268 -13.26 0.88 27.83
N VAL A 269 -12.16 1.14 28.56
CA VAL A 269 -10.93 0.35 28.47
C VAL A 269 -11.18 -1.09 28.93
N LYS A 270 -11.85 -1.27 30.09
CA LYS A 270 -12.19 -2.60 30.63
C LYS A 270 -13.07 -3.43 29.70
N LYS A 271 -14.06 -2.80 29.07
CA LYS A 271 -15.00 -3.47 28.15
C LYS A 271 -14.44 -3.58 26.74
N GLY A 272 -13.27 -3.02 26.45
CA GLY A 272 -12.67 -3.00 25.11
C GLY A 272 -13.58 -2.41 24.04
N SER A 273 -14.52 -1.55 24.42
CA SER A 273 -15.58 -1.04 23.56
C SER A 273 -15.91 0.40 23.93
N GLY A 274 -16.20 1.20 22.89
CA GLY A 274 -16.45 2.63 23.00
C GLY A 274 -15.81 3.39 21.85
N ASP A 275 -16.52 4.40 21.36
CA ASP A 275 -16.07 5.22 20.24
C ASP A 275 -14.72 5.92 20.49
N PRO A 276 -14.43 6.49 21.69
CA PRO A 276 -13.11 7.10 21.96
C PRO A 276 -11.95 6.10 21.91
N LEU A 277 -12.15 4.85 22.36
CA LEU A 277 -11.13 3.81 22.30
C LEU A 277 -10.87 3.35 20.85
N ALA A 278 -11.94 3.21 20.06
CA ALA A 278 -11.82 2.91 18.64
C ALA A 278 -11.17 4.07 17.86
N ALA A 279 -11.47 5.32 18.21
CA ALA A 279 -10.84 6.52 17.64
C ALA A 279 -9.35 6.58 17.98
N LEU A 280 -8.97 6.35 19.24
CA LEU A 280 -7.56 6.30 19.66
C LEU A 280 -6.80 5.20 18.92
N ASN A 281 -7.36 3.98 18.83
CA ASN A 281 -6.72 2.88 18.11
C ASN A 281 -6.55 3.20 16.61
N ARG A 282 -7.57 3.76 15.96
CA ARG A 282 -7.49 4.18 14.55
C ARG A 282 -6.41 5.25 14.36
N TRP A 283 -6.39 6.26 15.22
CA TRP A 283 -5.40 7.33 15.17
C TRP A 283 -3.97 6.80 15.37
N TRP A 284 -3.76 5.99 16.41
CA TRP A 284 -2.45 5.40 16.73
C TRP A 284 -1.92 4.55 15.57
N ASN A 285 -2.75 3.64 15.06
CA ASN A 285 -2.39 2.80 13.92
C ASN A 285 -2.09 3.64 12.67
N SER A 286 -2.84 4.73 12.45
CA SER A 286 -2.58 5.65 11.34
C SER A 286 -1.21 6.32 11.45
N ILE A 287 -0.82 6.80 12.64
CA ILE A 287 0.48 7.44 12.85
C ILE A 287 1.62 6.42 12.74
N CYS A 288 1.47 5.23 13.30
CA CYS A 288 2.50 4.17 13.18
C CYS A 288 2.72 3.77 11.72
N ARG A 289 1.66 3.59 10.93
CA ARG A 289 1.77 3.30 9.49
C ARG A 289 2.44 4.44 8.75
N ALA A 290 2.02 5.68 8.98
CA ALA A 290 2.63 6.84 8.35
C ALA A 290 4.12 6.99 8.69
N ALA A 291 4.51 6.68 9.93
CA ALA A 291 5.91 6.68 10.35
C ALA A 291 6.71 5.54 9.69
N GLU A 292 6.14 4.34 9.54
CA GLU A 292 6.76 3.24 8.79
C GLU A 292 7.00 3.63 7.32
N GLU A 293 5.97 4.16 6.68
CA GLU A 293 6.00 4.64 5.29
C GLU A 293 7.06 5.73 5.10
N CYS A 294 7.12 6.74 5.99
CA CYS A 294 8.12 7.81 5.92
C CYS A 294 9.55 7.31 6.17
N SER A 295 9.73 6.23 6.94
CA SER A 295 11.05 5.67 7.22
C SER A 295 11.71 5.03 5.99
N ALA A 296 10.91 4.65 4.99
CA ALA A 296 11.40 4.10 3.72
C ALA A 296 11.80 5.18 2.70
N THR A 297 11.59 6.46 3.01
CA THR A 297 11.89 7.58 2.11
C THR A 297 13.35 8.03 2.21
N GLU A 298 13.73 9.06 1.44
CA GLU A 298 15.06 9.67 1.47
C GLU A 298 15.62 9.93 2.88
N PRO A 299 16.95 9.81 3.09
CA PRO A 299 17.56 9.84 4.43
C PRO A 299 17.24 11.07 5.29
N ALA A 300 17.13 12.24 4.67
CA ALA A 300 16.82 13.48 5.39
C ALA A 300 15.39 13.46 5.96
N LEU A 301 14.42 12.95 5.20
CA LEU A 301 13.03 12.85 5.63
C LEU A 301 12.85 11.71 6.65
N CYS A 302 13.56 10.60 6.44
CA CYS A 302 13.67 9.52 7.42
C CYS A 302 14.22 10.03 8.78
N LEU A 303 15.24 10.88 8.77
CA LEU A 303 15.78 11.51 9.98
C LEU A 303 14.75 12.43 10.66
N LYS A 304 14.06 13.30 9.90
CA LYS A 304 12.97 14.15 10.43
C LYS A 304 11.88 13.30 11.09
N ASN A 305 11.48 12.20 10.45
CA ASN A 305 10.50 11.25 10.99
C ASN A 305 10.98 10.63 12.30
N PHE A 306 12.22 10.13 12.34
CA PHE A 306 12.80 9.54 13.54
C PHE A 306 12.83 10.52 14.72
N ILE A 307 13.25 11.77 14.47
CA ILE A 307 13.28 12.82 15.49
C ILE A 307 11.87 13.13 15.99
N ALA A 308 10.90 13.34 15.09
CA ALA A 308 9.51 13.60 15.46
C ALA A 308 8.90 12.47 16.31
N CYS A 309 9.12 11.21 15.92
CA CYS A 309 8.66 10.04 16.68
C CYS A 309 9.38 9.91 18.04
N ALA A 310 10.67 10.19 18.12
CA ALA A 310 11.42 10.15 19.37
C ALA A 310 10.92 11.21 20.37
N ILE A 311 10.64 12.44 19.90
CA ILE A 311 10.08 13.50 20.74
C ILE A 311 8.67 13.13 21.18
N PHE A 312 7.82 12.64 20.27
CA PHE A 312 6.46 12.21 20.57
C PHE A 312 6.40 11.09 21.62
N THR A 313 7.21 10.04 21.47
CA THR A 313 7.26 8.91 22.41
C THR A 313 7.76 9.33 23.79
N ARG A 314 8.74 10.24 23.86
CA ARG A 314 9.20 10.84 25.12
C ARG A 314 8.07 11.63 25.80
N SER A 315 7.35 12.46 25.06
CA SER A 315 6.23 13.25 25.57
C SER A 315 5.09 12.38 26.11
N LEU A 316 4.79 11.26 25.43
CA LEU A 316 3.84 10.26 25.93
C LEU A 316 4.34 9.51 27.15
N GLY A 317 5.64 9.18 27.22
CA GLY A 317 6.23 8.57 28.40
C GLY A 317 6.15 9.49 29.63
N SER A 318 6.46 10.78 29.45
CA SER A 318 6.28 11.81 30.47
C SER A 318 4.81 11.99 30.87
N PHE A 319 3.88 11.93 29.92
CA PHE A 319 2.44 12.00 30.20
C PHE A 319 1.94 10.75 30.95
N ARG A 320 2.35 9.55 30.55
CA ARG A 320 2.04 8.32 31.29
C ARG A 320 2.51 8.42 32.74
N ALA A 321 3.73 8.92 32.96
CA ALA A 321 4.26 9.15 34.29
C ALA A 321 3.45 10.21 35.06
N TYR A 322 2.98 11.27 34.39
CA TYR A 322 2.13 12.31 34.97
C TYR A 322 0.73 11.78 35.37
N VAL A 323 0.06 11.02 34.50
CA VAL A 323 -1.23 10.35 34.79
C VAL A 323 -1.11 9.33 35.94
N GLN A 324 0.04 8.65 36.02
CA GLN A 324 0.35 7.76 37.14
C GLN A 324 0.61 8.55 38.45
N ALA A 325 1.20 9.74 38.37
CA ALA A 325 1.51 10.59 39.52
C ALA A 325 0.29 11.38 40.05
N GLU A 326 -0.64 11.82 39.20
CA GLU A 326 -1.83 12.59 39.58
C GLU A 326 -3.06 11.75 39.99
N GLY A 327 -2.89 10.44 40.19
CA GLY A 327 -3.89 9.64 40.91
C GLY A 327 -4.95 8.93 40.06
N ALA A 328 -4.66 8.60 38.80
CA ALA A 328 -5.43 7.60 38.06
C ALA A 328 -4.85 6.18 38.26
N GLN A 329 -4.66 5.78 39.52
CA GLN A 329 -4.13 4.45 39.89
C GLN A 329 -5.04 3.27 39.49
N LYS A 330 -6.21 3.54 38.88
CA LYS A 330 -7.15 2.50 38.38
C LYS A 330 -7.30 2.40 36.86
N CYS A 331 -6.75 3.33 36.07
CA CYS A 331 -6.79 3.24 34.59
C CYS A 331 -5.56 2.56 34.00
N CYS A 332 -4.37 2.83 34.55
CA CYS A 332 -3.11 2.45 33.91
C CYS A 332 -2.77 0.95 34.02
N GLU A 333 -3.38 0.21 34.97
CA GLU A 333 -3.17 -1.24 35.12
C GLU A 333 -3.85 -2.08 34.02
N HIS A 334 -4.66 -1.47 33.13
CA HIS A 334 -5.32 -2.20 32.03
C HIS A 334 -4.79 -1.87 30.63
N LEU A 335 -3.88 -0.91 30.51
CA LEU A 335 -3.24 -0.55 29.24
C LEU A 335 -1.78 -1.05 29.15
N ALA A 336 -1.31 -1.79 30.16
CA ALA A 336 -0.01 -2.46 30.16
C ALA A 336 -0.19 -3.97 29.90
N ILE A 337 -0.62 -4.31 28.69
CA ILE A 337 -0.36 -5.61 28.04
C ILE A 337 -0.06 -5.32 26.57
#